data_AF-A0A959DLN0-F1
#
_entry.id   AF-A0A959DLN0-F1
#
_cell.length_a   1.000
_cell.length_b   1.000
_cell.length_c   1.000
_cell.angle_alpha   90.00
_cell.angle_beta   90.00
_cell.angle_gamma   90.00
#
_symmetry.space_group_name_H-M   'P 1'
#
loop_
_entity.id
_entity.type
_entity.pdbx_description
1 polymer ?
#
loop_
_entity_poly.entity_id
_entity_poly.type
_entity_poly.pdbx_seq_one_letter_code
_entity_poly.pdbx_strand_id
1 'polypeptide(L)'
;DIQEATLQTNALQKQLSEIQVINHNQINSTVAAELSLEWVSWVLQKRMVQRYLADHLPDASINPGQLDRLLTNLRGNLLKIRSKYQLLYKAENRSYYLEHNLEKFDAELARIVELSQRVIFIPDDNAFGTIRTMTLGTVIPGEEVVYTTDGTDPDASSTIYQVPVFMDHSGTLKARVINGKEMGPVFEKYLYVHDGFVEKISFDHPYAPQYAGSGPVTLVDHQAGTENFRDGKWLGFVGDDLVANLQLESMTQLKSLHISFLESQTSWIFFPTEIKVEASEDGVHYSTIGKVNWPLKQDEADVQRKTASFQFPDTPFKYIRVMARNVGENPAWHVSPGAPCWLFVDEIRIEKAE
;
A
#
# COMPACT_ATOMS: atom_id res chain seq x y z
N ASP A 1 -7.57 -9.85 -22.04
CA ASP A 1 -7.28 -8.42 -21.80
C ASP A 1 -5.87 -8.00 -22.23
N ILE A 2 -4.78 -8.28 -21.49
CA ILE A 2 -3.42 -7.79 -21.87
C ILE A 2 -2.97 -8.29 -23.25
N GLN A 3 -3.18 -9.57 -23.55
CA GLN A 3 -2.83 -10.16 -24.85
C GLN A 3 -3.63 -9.53 -26.00
N GLU A 4 -4.92 -9.29 -25.79
CA GLU A 4 -5.80 -8.67 -26.77
C GLU A 4 -5.39 -7.22 -27.05
N ALA A 5 -5.13 -6.44 -25.99
CA ALA A 5 -4.62 -5.08 -26.10
C ALA A 5 -3.26 -5.03 -26.82
N THR A 6 -2.41 -6.03 -26.59
CA THR A 6 -1.12 -6.15 -27.28
C THR A 6 -1.32 -6.39 -28.78
N LEU A 7 -2.22 -7.30 -29.15
CA LEU A 7 -2.55 -7.58 -30.56
C LEU A 7 -3.13 -6.33 -31.26
N GLN A 8 -4.04 -5.63 -30.61
CA GLN A 8 -4.62 -4.39 -31.14
C GLN A 8 -3.56 -3.29 -31.32
N THR A 9 -2.67 -3.12 -30.33
CA THR A 9 -1.57 -2.14 -30.42
C THR A 9 -0.63 -2.46 -31.58
N ASN A 10 -0.27 -3.74 -31.76
CA ASN A 10 0.57 -4.18 -32.87
C ASN A 10 -0.11 -3.95 -34.23
N ALA A 11 -1.42 -4.20 -34.32
CA ALA A 11 -2.20 -3.94 -35.54
C ALA A 11 -2.21 -2.45 -35.90
N LEU A 12 -2.39 -1.57 -34.90
CA LEU A 12 -2.34 -0.12 -35.09
C LEU A 12 -0.94 0.36 -35.51
N GLN A 13 0.13 -0.18 -34.92
CA GLN A 13 1.51 0.15 -35.32
C GLN A 13 1.77 -0.22 -36.78
N LYS A 14 1.29 -1.40 -37.20
CA LYS A 14 1.39 -1.83 -38.60
C LYS A 14 0.65 -0.86 -39.52
N GLN A 15 -0.61 -0.55 -39.22
CA GLN A 15 -1.41 0.41 -40.01
C GLN A 15 -0.72 1.78 -40.10
N LEU A 16 -0.16 2.27 -39.00
CA LEU A 16 0.53 3.55 -38.95
C LEU A 16 1.78 3.57 -39.83
N SER A 17 2.55 2.48 -39.85
CA SER A 17 3.75 2.33 -40.69
C SER A 17 3.45 2.32 -42.19
N GLU A 18 2.21 2.02 -42.58
CA GLU A 18 1.75 1.98 -43.98
C GLU A 18 1.25 3.35 -44.48
N ILE A 19 1.12 4.35 -43.59
CA ILE A 19 0.68 5.70 -43.96
C ILE A 19 1.81 6.44 -44.70
N GLN A 20 1.62 6.69 -45.99
CA GLN A 20 2.51 7.56 -46.76
C GLN A 20 2.41 9.02 -46.25
N VAL A 21 3.55 9.60 -45.88
CA VAL A 21 3.62 10.98 -45.40
C VAL A 21 3.48 11.94 -46.59
N ILE A 22 2.30 12.54 -46.77
CA ILE A 22 1.99 13.38 -47.94
C ILE A 22 2.37 14.86 -47.71
N ASN A 23 2.76 15.29 -46.51
CA ASN A 23 3.05 16.72 -46.25
C ASN A 23 4.12 16.94 -45.16
N HIS A 24 5.06 17.87 -45.38
CA HIS A 24 6.12 18.20 -44.41
C HIS A 24 5.59 18.70 -43.06
N ASN A 25 4.37 19.27 -43.02
CA ASN A 25 3.71 19.66 -41.76
C ASN A 25 3.00 18.50 -41.02
N GLN A 26 2.82 17.33 -41.65
CA GLN A 26 2.21 16.14 -41.01
C GLN A 26 3.23 15.17 -40.40
N ILE A 27 4.53 15.39 -40.64
CA ILE A 27 5.61 14.56 -40.07
C ILE A 27 5.47 14.50 -38.53
N ASN A 28 5.17 15.62 -37.88
CA ASN A 28 5.03 15.67 -36.43
C ASN A 28 3.82 14.87 -35.91
N SER A 29 2.69 14.86 -36.62
CA SER A 29 1.50 14.10 -36.19
C SER A 29 1.69 12.59 -36.31
N THR A 30 2.35 12.10 -37.36
CA THR A 30 2.63 10.67 -37.52
C THR A 30 3.66 10.22 -36.48
N VAL A 31 4.72 11.00 -36.26
CA VAL A 31 5.73 10.72 -35.22
C VAL A 31 5.12 10.75 -33.81
N ALA A 32 4.21 11.68 -33.53
CA ALA A 32 3.49 11.72 -32.25
C ALA A 32 2.56 10.51 -32.06
N ALA A 33 1.89 10.05 -33.12
CA ALA A 33 1.07 8.84 -33.08
C ALA A 33 1.92 7.58 -32.87
N GLU A 34 3.08 7.48 -33.54
CA GLU A 34 4.03 6.38 -33.35
C GLU A 34 4.52 6.33 -31.91
N LEU A 35 4.92 7.48 -31.37
CA LEU A 35 5.38 7.60 -29.99
C LEU A 35 4.28 7.22 -28.98
N SER A 36 3.03 7.58 -29.26
CA SER A 36 1.88 7.21 -28.43
C SER A 36 1.64 5.70 -28.42
N LEU A 37 1.75 5.03 -29.56
CA LEU A 37 1.63 3.58 -29.65
C LEU A 37 2.80 2.87 -28.98
N GLU A 38 4.03 3.39 -29.10
CA GLU A 38 5.19 2.87 -28.36
C GLU A 38 5.01 2.99 -26.85
N TRP A 39 4.45 4.11 -26.38
CA TRP A 39 4.11 4.30 -24.97
C TRP A 39 3.06 3.29 -24.50
N VAL A 40 1.98 3.09 -25.25
CA VAL A 40 0.95 2.08 -24.93
C VAL A 40 1.56 0.67 -24.88
N SER A 41 2.37 0.31 -25.88
CA SER A 41 3.08 -0.97 -25.91
C SER A 41 3.98 -1.14 -24.68
N TRP A 42 4.70 -0.10 -24.29
CA TRP A 42 5.54 -0.11 -23.10
C TRP A 42 4.73 -0.27 -21.80
N VAL A 43 3.58 0.41 -21.66
CA VAL A 43 2.67 0.24 -20.52
C VAL A 43 2.15 -1.21 -20.43
N LEU A 44 1.83 -1.84 -21.57
CA LEU A 44 1.44 -3.25 -21.61
C LEU A 44 2.59 -4.17 -21.19
N GLN A 45 3.82 -3.89 -21.62
CA GLN A 45 5.01 -4.61 -21.15
C GLN A 45 5.18 -4.49 -19.64
N LYS A 46 5.03 -3.30 -19.08
CA LYS A 46 5.07 -3.08 -17.62
C LYS A 46 4.01 -3.91 -16.91
N ARG A 47 2.77 -3.93 -17.41
CA ARG A 47 1.67 -4.75 -16.86
C ARG A 47 1.98 -6.24 -16.91
N MET A 48 2.62 -6.72 -17.97
CA MET A 48 3.06 -8.12 -18.05
C MET A 48 4.11 -8.46 -17.00
N VAL A 49 5.09 -7.57 -16.75
CA VAL A 49 6.06 -7.76 -15.66
C VAL A 49 5.37 -7.78 -14.31
N GLN A 50 4.46 -6.84 -14.04
CA GLN A 50 3.68 -6.82 -12.81
C GLN A 50 2.89 -8.10 -12.59
N ARG A 51 2.27 -8.62 -13.66
CA ARG A 51 1.54 -9.88 -13.62
C ARG A 51 2.46 -11.07 -13.35
N TYR A 52 3.58 -11.14 -14.04
CA TYR A 52 4.59 -12.17 -13.82
C TYR A 52 5.05 -12.18 -12.36
N LEU A 53 5.37 -11.01 -11.78
CA LEU A 53 5.73 -10.90 -10.37
C LEU A 53 4.58 -11.35 -9.45
N ALA A 54 3.35 -10.90 -9.70
CA ALA A 54 2.20 -11.29 -8.88
C ALA A 54 1.95 -12.81 -8.88
N ASP A 55 2.16 -13.48 -10.02
CA ASP A 55 1.93 -14.92 -10.17
C ASP A 55 3.07 -15.77 -9.54
N HIS A 56 4.28 -15.22 -9.36
CA HIS A 56 5.47 -16.01 -8.94
C HIS A 56 6.07 -15.61 -7.59
N LEU A 57 5.80 -14.40 -7.11
CA LEU A 57 6.29 -13.94 -5.80
C LEU A 57 5.77 -14.76 -4.61
N PRO A 58 4.47 -15.11 -4.53
CA PRO A 58 3.94 -15.85 -3.38
C PRO A 58 4.60 -17.20 -3.15
N ASP A 59 4.93 -17.91 -4.24
CA ASP A 59 5.52 -19.26 -4.19
C ASP A 59 7.04 -19.25 -4.37
N ALA A 60 7.68 -18.08 -4.31
CA ALA A 60 9.12 -17.90 -4.55
C ALA A 60 9.62 -18.56 -5.86
N SER A 61 8.80 -18.58 -6.90
CA SER A 61 9.02 -19.34 -8.15
C SER A 61 9.57 -18.50 -9.31
N ILE A 62 10.06 -17.29 -9.02
CA ILE A 62 10.62 -16.39 -10.04
C ILE A 62 11.84 -17.05 -10.72
N ASN A 63 11.82 -17.10 -12.05
CA ASN A 63 13.01 -17.39 -12.85
C ASN A 63 13.88 -16.12 -13.02
N PRO A 64 15.11 -16.08 -12.46
CA PRO A 64 16.00 -14.91 -12.53
C PRO A 64 16.29 -14.44 -13.96
N GLY A 65 16.64 -15.38 -14.85
CA GLY A 65 17.01 -15.04 -16.22
C GLY A 65 15.83 -14.55 -17.06
N GLN A 66 14.61 -15.03 -16.79
CA GLN A 66 13.41 -14.50 -17.43
C GLN A 66 13.09 -13.09 -16.94
N LEU A 67 13.16 -12.85 -15.63
CA LEU A 67 12.92 -11.54 -15.06
C LEU A 67 13.94 -10.51 -15.56
N ASP A 68 15.23 -10.85 -15.55
CA ASP A 68 16.29 -9.97 -16.05
C ASP A 68 16.06 -9.57 -17.52
N ARG A 69 15.68 -10.53 -18.38
CA ARG A 69 15.30 -10.23 -19.77
C ARG A 69 14.09 -9.30 -19.86
N LEU A 70 13.06 -9.53 -19.04
CA LEU A 70 11.86 -8.69 -19.01
C LEU A 70 12.19 -7.25 -18.58
N LEU A 71 12.97 -7.07 -17.51
CA LEU A 71 13.37 -5.77 -17.01
C LEU A 71 14.32 -5.05 -17.96
N THR A 72 15.27 -5.78 -18.56
CA THR A 72 16.18 -5.23 -19.58
C THR A 72 15.42 -4.72 -20.80
N ASN A 73 14.43 -5.47 -21.29
CA ASN A 73 13.58 -5.04 -22.39
C ASN A 73 12.73 -3.82 -22.00
N LEU A 74 12.12 -3.85 -20.82
CA LEU A 74 11.29 -2.75 -20.33
C LEU A 74 12.09 -1.44 -20.21
N ARG A 75 13.29 -1.51 -19.63
CA ARG A 75 14.23 -0.39 -19.52
C ARG A 75 14.68 0.11 -20.88
N GLY A 76 15.11 -0.80 -21.76
CA GLY A 76 15.61 -0.46 -23.09
C GLY A 76 14.56 0.24 -23.96
N ASN A 77 13.30 -0.22 -23.88
CA ASN A 77 12.20 0.40 -24.61
C ASN A 77 11.83 1.77 -24.04
N LEU A 78 11.83 1.93 -22.71
CA LEU A 78 11.59 3.23 -22.08
C LEU A 78 12.63 4.28 -22.49
N LEU A 79 13.91 3.90 -22.53
CA LEU A 79 15.00 4.76 -22.98
C LEU A 79 14.80 5.22 -24.43
N LYS A 80 14.39 4.31 -25.33
CA LYS A 80 14.09 4.65 -26.72
C LYS A 80 12.95 5.67 -26.82
N ILE A 81 11.86 5.43 -26.08
CA ILE A 81 10.70 6.35 -26.05
C ILE A 81 11.11 7.71 -25.52
N ARG A 82 11.88 7.76 -24.41
CA ARG A 82 12.41 9.01 -23.83
C ARG A 82 13.24 9.80 -24.85
N SER A 83 14.14 9.14 -25.57
CA SER A 83 14.97 9.78 -26.61
C SER A 83 14.12 10.33 -27.75
N LYS A 84 13.13 9.58 -28.24
CA LYS A 84 12.21 10.05 -29.29
C LYS A 84 11.34 11.21 -28.83
N TYR A 85 10.82 11.15 -27.60
CA TYR A 85 10.04 12.23 -26.99
C TYR A 85 10.84 13.53 -26.93
N GLN A 86 12.11 13.45 -26.50
CA GLN A 86 13.00 14.60 -26.44
C GLN A 86 13.24 15.23 -27.82
N LEU A 87 13.42 14.42 -28.86
CA LEU A 87 13.61 14.90 -30.24
C LEU A 87 12.35 15.58 -30.78
N LEU A 88 11.18 14.97 -30.58
CA LEU A 88 9.89 15.52 -31.00
C LEU A 88 9.62 16.88 -30.36
N TYR A 89 9.79 16.99 -29.04
CA TYR A 89 9.54 18.24 -28.30
C TYR A 89 10.51 19.37 -28.68
N LYS A 90 11.77 19.04 -28.98
CA LYS A 90 12.74 19.99 -29.53
C LYS A 90 12.32 20.48 -30.91
N ALA A 91 11.82 19.59 -31.77
CA ALA A 91 11.34 19.94 -33.10
C ALA A 91 10.05 20.79 -33.08
N GLU A 92 9.19 20.61 -32.07
CA GLU A 92 7.95 21.38 -31.91
C GLU A 92 8.13 22.73 -31.18
N ASN A 93 9.35 23.08 -30.74
CA ASN A 93 9.65 24.28 -29.95
C ASN A 93 8.78 24.40 -28.66
N ARG A 94 8.46 23.26 -28.03
CA ARG A 94 7.61 23.15 -26.83
C ARG A 94 8.43 22.92 -25.55
N SER A 95 9.48 23.71 -25.35
CA SER A 95 10.50 23.49 -24.31
C SER A 95 9.98 23.52 -22.87
N TYR A 96 8.89 24.25 -22.61
CA TYR A 96 8.43 24.60 -21.25
C TYR A 96 8.05 23.39 -20.38
N TYR A 97 7.61 22.27 -20.98
CA TYR A 97 7.26 21.05 -20.26
C TYR A 97 8.25 19.90 -20.47
N LEU A 98 9.33 20.11 -21.22
CA LEU A 98 10.23 19.03 -21.59
C LEU A 98 10.93 18.45 -20.35
N GLU A 99 11.49 19.30 -19.51
CA GLU A 99 12.23 18.90 -18.31
C GLU A 99 11.36 18.09 -17.34
N HIS A 100 10.19 18.63 -16.95
CA HIS A 100 9.25 17.94 -16.08
C HIS A 100 8.77 16.57 -16.61
N ASN A 101 8.61 16.43 -17.93
CA ASN A 101 8.24 15.14 -18.50
C ASN A 101 9.43 14.18 -18.55
N LEU A 102 10.65 14.66 -18.80
CA LEU A 102 11.86 13.84 -18.74
C LEU A 102 12.13 13.34 -17.31
N GLU A 103 11.86 14.13 -16.29
CA GLU A 103 11.92 13.70 -14.88
C GLU A 103 11.00 12.50 -14.61
N LYS A 104 9.80 12.46 -15.21
CA LYS A 104 8.89 11.30 -15.09
C LYS A 104 9.48 10.04 -15.73
N PHE A 105 10.13 10.17 -16.88
CA PHE A 105 10.85 9.05 -17.51
C PHE A 105 12.00 8.58 -16.63
N ASP A 106 12.78 9.51 -16.07
CA ASP A 106 13.94 9.21 -15.24
C ASP A 106 13.54 8.53 -13.92
N ALA A 107 12.48 9.01 -13.28
CA ALA A 107 11.90 8.36 -12.10
C ALA A 107 11.41 6.94 -12.39
N GLU A 108 10.81 6.71 -13.56
CA GLU A 108 10.32 5.39 -13.95
C GLU A 108 11.47 4.43 -14.33
N LEU A 109 12.53 4.93 -14.95
CA LEU A 109 13.76 4.17 -15.17
C LEU A 109 14.41 3.76 -13.85
N ALA A 110 14.52 4.68 -12.89
CA ALA A 110 15.05 4.39 -11.56
C ALA A 110 14.26 3.25 -10.88
N ARG A 111 12.92 3.30 -10.91
CA ARG A 111 12.07 2.23 -10.37
C ARG A 111 12.32 0.86 -10.99
N ILE A 112 12.59 0.79 -12.30
CA ILE A 112 12.89 -0.48 -12.98
C ILE A 112 14.24 -1.02 -12.52
N VAL A 113 15.24 -0.14 -12.40
CA VAL A 113 16.60 -0.51 -11.94
C VAL A 113 16.57 -0.97 -10.49
N GLU A 114 15.85 -0.26 -9.62
CA GLU A 114 15.71 -0.62 -8.21
C GLU A 114 14.92 -1.92 -8.02
N LEU A 115 14.08 -2.32 -8.99
CA LEU A 115 13.25 -3.51 -8.87
C LEU A 115 14.09 -4.79 -8.75
N SER A 116 15.23 -4.88 -9.44
CA SER A 116 16.10 -6.07 -9.34
C SER A 116 16.70 -6.22 -7.94
N GLN A 117 16.99 -5.10 -7.28
CA GLN A 117 17.61 -5.06 -5.95
C GLN A 117 16.57 -4.94 -4.82
N ARG A 118 15.28 -5.07 -5.13
CA ARG A 118 14.22 -4.82 -4.18
C ARG A 118 14.11 -5.95 -3.17
N VAL A 119 14.19 -5.59 -1.89
CA VAL A 119 13.88 -6.49 -0.78
C VAL A 119 12.36 -6.52 -0.57
N ILE A 120 11.84 -7.71 -0.36
CA ILE A 120 10.42 -8.00 -0.12
C ILE A 120 10.28 -8.42 1.33
N PHE A 121 9.36 -7.77 2.03
CA PHE A 121 9.01 -8.07 3.42
C PHE A 121 7.70 -8.86 3.41
N ILE A 122 7.77 -10.13 3.80
CA ILE A 122 6.63 -11.04 3.89
C ILE A 122 6.37 -11.29 5.38
N PRO A 123 5.40 -10.60 6.01
CA PRO A 123 5.03 -10.87 7.39
C PRO A 123 4.41 -12.27 7.50
N ASP A 124 4.52 -12.88 8.67
CA ASP A 124 3.74 -14.07 8.99
C ASP A 124 2.23 -13.78 9.07
N ASP A 125 1.43 -14.79 8.74
CA ASP A 125 -0.04 -14.73 8.79
C ASP A 125 -0.59 -14.85 10.23
N ASN A 126 0.28 -14.97 11.22
CA ASN A 126 -0.14 -15.03 12.62
C ASN A 126 -0.66 -13.65 13.05
N ALA A 127 -1.99 -13.55 13.13
CA ALA A 127 -2.66 -12.34 13.62
C ALA A 127 -2.49 -12.14 15.14
N PHE A 128 -2.02 -13.16 15.87
CA PHE A 128 -1.87 -13.13 17.32
C PHE A 128 -0.48 -13.63 17.72
N GLY A 129 0.15 -12.96 18.70
CA GLY A 129 1.43 -13.37 19.28
C GLY A 129 2.30 -12.20 19.71
N THR A 130 3.20 -12.45 20.67
CA THR A 130 4.18 -11.48 21.16
C THR A 130 5.43 -11.39 20.30
N ILE A 131 5.61 -12.30 19.33
CA ILE A 131 6.74 -12.33 18.40
C ILE A 131 6.19 -12.27 16.99
N ARG A 132 6.66 -11.29 16.22
CA ARG A 132 6.41 -11.19 14.78
C ARG A 132 7.55 -11.82 14.02
N THR A 133 7.19 -12.60 13.01
CA THR A 133 8.15 -13.19 12.10
C THR A 133 8.08 -12.50 10.75
N MET A 134 9.21 -12.05 10.24
CA MET A 134 9.34 -11.43 8.93
C MET A 134 10.25 -12.25 8.04
N THR A 135 9.69 -12.78 6.96
CA THR A 135 10.47 -13.41 5.90
C THR A 135 10.95 -12.34 4.93
N LEU A 136 12.26 -12.31 4.66
CA LEU A 136 12.85 -11.43 3.66
C LEU A 136 13.02 -12.21 2.36
N GLY A 137 12.61 -11.60 1.26
CA GLY A 137 12.81 -12.11 -0.08
C GLY A 137 13.45 -11.07 -0.98
N THR A 138 13.84 -11.48 -2.16
CA THR A 138 14.32 -10.62 -3.23
C THR A 138 13.51 -10.90 -4.48
N VAL A 139 13.44 -9.92 -5.38
CA VAL A 139 12.79 -10.14 -6.69
C VAL A 139 13.62 -11.11 -7.53
N ILE A 140 14.94 -11.11 -7.38
CA ILE A 140 15.85 -12.09 -8.00
C ILE A 140 16.33 -13.09 -6.93
N PRO A 141 15.86 -14.35 -6.95
CA PRO A 141 16.30 -15.36 -6.00
C PRO A 141 17.82 -15.55 -5.97
N GLY A 142 18.37 -15.73 -4.76
CA GLY A 142 19.78 -16.04 -4.54
C GLY A 142 20.69 -14.83 -4.31
N GLU A 143 20.15 -13.60 -4.37
CA GLU A 143 20.86 -12.43 -3.87
C GLU A 143 20.95 -12.45 -2.34
N GLU A 144 22.11 -12.05 -1.81
CA GLU A 144 22.33 -11.97 -0.37
C GLU A 144 21.66 -10.70 0.18
N VAL A 145 20.98 -10.83 1.31
CA VAL A 145 20.30 -9.72 1.99
C VAL A 145 20.92 -9.50 3.35
N VAL A 146 21.21 -8.25 3.69
CA VAL A 146 21.62 -7.84 5.04
C VAL A 146 20.53 -6.98 5.67
N TYR A 147 20.36 -7.06 6.99
CA TYR A 147 19.30 -6.35 7.70
C TYR A 147 19.72 -5.88 9.10
N THR A 148 18.92 -4.95 9.63
CA THR A 148 19.02 -4.37 10.99
C THR A 148 17.61 -4.19 11.56
N THR A 149 17.45 -4.40 12.86
CA THR A 149 16.15 -4.29 13.58
C THR A 149 16.07 -3.06 14.49
N ASP A 150 17.16 -2.32 14.62
CA ASP A 150 17.29 -1.13 15.47
C ASP A 150 17.02 0.18 14.71
N GLY A 151 16.60 0.09 13.44
CA GLY A 151 16.34 1.22 12.56
C GLY A 151 17.58 1.88 11.95
N THR A 152 18.80 1.37 12.23
CA THR A 152 20.02 1.83 11.54
C THR A 152 20.06 1.31 10.10
N ASP A 153 20.73 2.01 9.19
CA ASP A 153 20.86 1.53 7.82
C ASP A 153 21.82 0.34 7.76
N PRO A 154 21.42 -0.83 7.20
CA PRO A 154 22.28 -2.00 7.16
C PRO A 154 23.48 -1.75 6.25
N ASP A 155 24.64 -2.30 6.59
CA ASP A 155 25.88 -2.22 5.83
C ASP A 155 26.50 -3.62 5.64
N ALA A 156 27.70 -3.69 5.05
CA ALA A 156 28.40 -4.96 4.80
C ALA A 156 28.80 -5.73 6.08
N SER A 157 28.70 -5.12 7.26
CA SER A 157 28.94 -5.77 8.56
C SER A 157 27.66 -6.19 9.28
N SER A 158 26.50 -5.82 8.73
CA SER A 158 25.18 -6.15 9.29
C SER A 158 24.85 -7.65 9.13
N THR A 159 23.81 -8.09 9.83
CA THR A 159 23.42 -9.50 9.85
C THR A 159 22.94 -9.97 8.48
N ILE A 160 23.54 -11.04 7.97
CA ILE A 160 23.10 -11.71 6.74
C ILE A 160 21.82 -12.49 7.03
N TYR A 161 20.81 -12.30 6.19
CA TYR A 161 19.54 -13.00 6.27
C TYR A 161 19.69 -14.48 5.87
N GLN A 162 19.36 -15.38 6.80
CA GLN A 162 19.38 -16.83 6.56
C GLN A 162 18.08 -17.52 7.01
N VAL A 163 17.43 -16.95 8.02
CA VAL A 163 16.18 -17.42 8.61
C VAL A 163 15.26 -16.21 8.84
N PRO A 164 13.94 -16.40 8.94
CA PRO A 164 13.02 -15.31 9.22
C PRO A 164 13.46 -14.44 10.41
N VAL A 165 13.26 -13.13 10.28
CA VAL A 165 13.61 -12.15 11.31
C VAL A 165 12.53 -12.13 12.38
N PHE A 166 12.91 -12.29 13.63
CA PHE A 166 11.98 -12.24 14.76
C PHE A 166 12.03 -10.87 15.42
N MET A 167 10.87 -10.29 15.68
CA MET A 167 10.72 -9.04 16.42
C MET A 167 9.71 -9.23 17.56
N ASP A 168 10.17 -9.02 18.78
CA ASP A 168 9.39 -9.09 20.03
C ASP A 168 8.98 -7.70 20.55
N HIS A 169 9.29 -6.65 19.80
CA HIS A 169 8.91 -5.26 20.10
C HIS A 169 8.69 -4.49 18.79
N SER A 170 7.88 -3.43 18.85
CA SER A 170 7.64 -2.55 17.71
C SER A 170 8.93 -1.85 17.28
N GLY A 171 9.19 -1.77 15.98
CA GLY A 171 10.42 -1.18 15.47
C GLY A 171 10.53 -1.17 13.95
N THR A 172 11.59 -0.55 13.45
CA THR A 172 11.88 -0.48 12.02
C THR A 172 12.88 -1.56 11.64
N LEU A 173 12.41 -2.53 10.84
CA LEU A 173 13.28 -3.46 10.14
C LEU A 173 13.76 -2.80 8.85
N LYS A 174 15.07 -2.70 8.67
CA LYS A 174 15.69 -2.23 7.43
C LYS A 174 16.48 -3.35 6.79
N ALA A 175 16.43 -3.44 5.46
CA ALA A 175 17.14 -4.45 4.71
C ALA A 175 17.59 -3.93 3.33
N ARG A 176 18.67 -4.50 2.81
CA ARG A 176 19.13 -4.25 1.43
C ARG A 176 19.80 -5.49 0.85
N VAL A 177 19.81 -5.57 -0.47
CA VAL A 177 20.62 -6.55 -1.20
C VAL A 177 22.10 -6.15 -1.15
N ILE A 178 22.99 -7.14 -0.98
CA ILE A 178 24.44 -7.00 -1.12
C ILE A 178 24.96 -7.97 -2.20
N ASN A 179 25.77 -7.46 -3.12
CA ASN A 179 26.43 -8.25 -4.16
C ASN A 179 27.93 -7.92 -4.16
N GLY A 180 28.71 -8.69 -3.40
CA GLY A 180 30.14 -8.44 -3.21
C GLY A 180 30.40 -7.11 -2.51
N LYS A 181 30.82 -6.08 -3.26
CA LYS A 181 31.06 -4.72 -2.73
C LYS A 181 29.93 -3.73 -3.05
N GLU A 182 29.00 -4.09 -3.93
CA GLU A 182 27.89 -3.23 -4.28
C GLU A 182 26.71 -3.46 -3.33
N MET A 183 26.10 -2.37 -2.87
CA MET A 183 24.94 -2.39 -1.98
C MET A 183 23.76 -1.76 -2.71
N GLY A 184 22.62 -2.43 -2.66
CA GLY A 184 21.36 -1.89 -3.14
C GLY A 184 20.82 -0.76 -2.25
N PRO A 185 19.69 -0.15 -2.65
CA PRO A 185 18.96 0.80 -1.83
C PRO A 185 18.45 0.16 -0.54
N VAL A 186 18.28 0.97 0.50
CA VAL A 186 17.64 0.55 1.75
C VAL A 186 16.15 0.48 1.55
N PHE A 187 15.57 -0.66 1.92
CA PHE A 187 14.14 -0.79 2.11
C PHE A 187 13.85 -0.95 3.59
N GLU A 188 12.72 -0.39 4.02
CA GLU A 188 12.33 -0.43 5.43
C GLU A 188 10.87 -0.84 5.57
N LYS A 189 10.59 -1.51 6.68
CA LYS A 189 9.27 -1.87 7.12
C LYS A 189 9.18 -1.60 8.61
N TYR A 190 8.26 -0.74 9.00
CA TYR A 190 7.88 -0.63 10.40
C TYR A 190 7.00 -1.82 10.76
N LEU A 191 7.41 -2.61 11.75
CA LEU A 191 6.60 -3.66 12.34
C LEU A 191 6.04 -3.11 13.64
N TYR A 192 4.72 -3.06 13.72
CA TYR A 192 4.07 -2.94 15.00
C TYR A 192 4.04 -4.33 15.62
N VAL A 193 4.62 -4.49 16.80
CA VAL A 193 4.40 -5.65 17.65
C VAL A 193 3.48 -5.17 18.75
N HIS A 194 2.17 -5.32 18.53
CA HIS A 194 1.21 -5.31 19.61
C HIS A 194 1.33 -6.67 20.29
N ASP A 195 1.39 -6.63 21.60
CA ASP A 195 2.08 -7.64 22.40
C ASP A 195 1.24 -8.91 22.65
N GLY A 196 0.70 -9.51 21.59
CA GLY A 196 -0.13 -10.73 21.58
C GLY A 196 -1.40 -10.71 22.41
N PHE A 197 -1.65 -9.63 23.15
CA PHE A 197 -2.52 -9.64 24.31
C PHE A 197 -4.00 -9.43 23.98
N VAL A 198 -4.41 -9.26 22.72
CA VAL A 198 -5.84 -9.21 22.38
C VAL A 198 -6.36 -10.64 22.21
N GLU A 199 -7.05 -11.13 23.23
CA GLU A 199 -7.62 -12.48 23.27
C GLU A 199 -8.85 -12.61 22.35
N LYS A 200 -9.67 -11.55 22.27
CA LYS A 200 -10.94 -11.60 21.54
C LYS A 200 -11.36 -10.23 21.03
N ILE A 201 -11.98 -10.22 19.86
CA ILE A 201 -12.62 -9.06 19.25
C ILE A 201 -14.06 -9.41 18.89
N SER A 202 -14.98 -8.50 19.18
CA SER A 202 -16.39 -8.60 18.76
C SER A 202 -16.96 -7.24 18.42
N PHE A 203 -18.01 -7.23 17.61
CA PHE A 203 -18.68 -6.00 17.17
C PHE A 203 -20.15 -6.02 17.58
N ASP A 204 -20.68 -4.86 18.00
CA ASP A 204 -22.11 -4.74 18.31
C ASP A 204 -22.95 -4.61 17.03
N HIS A 205 -22.35 -4.08 15.96
CA HIS A 205 -22.95 -4.01 14.63
C HIS A 205 -22.18 -4.90 13.64
N PRO A 206 -22.85 -5.53 12.67
CA PRO A 206 -22.18 -6.37 11.69
C PRO A 206 -21.37 -5.54 10.69
N TYR A 207 -20.17 -6.01 10.35
CA TYR A 207 -19.48 -5.55 9.15
C TYR A 207 -20.12 -6.18 7.90
N ALA A 208 -19.97 -5.52 6.76
CA ALA A 208 -20.52 -5.99 5.49
C ALA A 208 -19.69 -7.16 4.92
N PRO A 209 -20.30 -8.28 4.53
CA PRO A 209 -19.57 -9.45 4.03
C PRO A 209 -18.64 -9.19 2.84
N GLN A 210 -18.99 -8.25 1.96
CA GLN A 210 -18.18 -7.88 0.79
C GLN A 210 -16.89 -7.12 1.16
N TYR A 211 -16.81 -6.59 2.38
CA TYR A 211 -15.64 -5.88 2.93
C TYR A 211 -15.36 -6.40 4.33
N ALA A 212 -15.25 -7.73 4.43
CA ALA A 212 -15.00 -8.44 5.68
C ALA A 212 -13.51 -8.54 6.05
N GLY A 213 -12.59 -8.14 5.17
CA GLY A 213 -11.15 -8.39 5.35
C GLY A 213 -10.86 -9.84 5.73
N SER A 214 -10.06 -10.03 6.78
CA SER A 214 -9.81 -11.31 7.44
C SER A 214 -10.82 -11.64 8.56
N GLY A 215 -11.93 -10.91 8.63
CA GLY A 215 -12.90 -10.96 9.73
C GLY A 215 -12.49 -10.06 10.91
N PRO A 216 -12.88 -10.39 12.16
CA PRO A 216 -12.54 -9.55 13.33
C PRO A 216 -11.04 -9.32 13.54
N VAL A 217 -10.20 -10.26 13.10
CA VAL A 217 -8.74 -10.16 13.24
C VAL A 217 -8.15 -9.05 12.37
N THR A 218 -8.85 -8.54 11.37
CA THR A 218 -8.40 -7.40 10.52
C THR A 218 -8.02 -6.17 11.35
N LEU A 219 -8.58 -6.01 12.55
CA LEU A 219 -8.24 -4.89 13.42
C LEU A 219 -6.96 -5.11 14.23
N VAL A 220 -6.35 -6.29 14.19
CA VAL A 220 -5.14 -6.62 14.95
C VAL A 220 -4.20 -7.53 14.16
N ASP A 221 -4.35 -7.63 12.84
CA ASP A 221 -3.53 -8.51 12.00
C ASP A 221 -2.22 -7.86 11.56
N HIS A 222 -1.97 -6.62 12.00
CA HIS A 222 -0.78 -5.83 11.72
C HIS A 222 -0.66 -5.42 10.25
N GLN A 223 -1.76 -5.55 9.48
CA GLN A 223 -1.81 -5.20 8.08
C GLN A 223 -2.58 -3.90 7.87
N ALA A 224 -1.86 -2.78 7.96
CA ALA A 224 -2.41 -1.51 7.55
C ALA A 224 -2.93 -1.56 6.09
N GLY A 225 -4.16 -1.10 5.91
CA GLY A 225 -4.78 -0.91 4.62
C GLY A 225 -4.08 0.18 3.80
N THR A 226 -4.20 0.08 2.50
CA THR A 226 -3.73 1.08 1.53
C THR A 226 -4.87 2.02 1.16
N GLU A 227 -4.59 3.03 0.33
CA GLU A 227 -5.65 3.87 -0.27
C GLU A 227 -6.59 3.08 -1.19
N ASN A 228 -6.24 1.85 -1.57
CA ASN A 228 -7.15 0.95 -2.25
C ASN A 228 -7.96 0.13 -1.23
N PHE A 229 -9.20 0.53 -0.97
CA PHE A 229 -10.12 -0.19 -0.07
C PHE A 229 -10.47 -1.63 -0.47
N ARG A 230 -10.04 -2.07 -1.67
CA ARG A 230 -10.25 -3.45 -2.17
C ARG A 230 -9.03 -4.34 -1.95
N ASP A 231 -8.04 -3.90 -1.18
CA ASP A 231 -6.82 -4.67 -0.89
C ASP A 231 -7.02 -5.80 0.12
N GLY A 232 -8.24 -5.95 0.66
CA GLY A 232 -8.60 -7.00 1.62
C GLY A 232 -8.20 -6.69 3.07
N LYS A 233 -7.73 -5.47 3.36
CA LYS A 233 -7.20 -5.07 4.69
C LYS A 233 -8.11 -4.14 5.48
N TRP A 234 -9.33 -3.98 5.01
CA TRP A 234 -10.31 -3.08 5.60
C TRP A 234 -11.55 -3.85 6.04
N LEU A 235 -12.11 -3.48 7.19
CA LEU A 235 -13.47 -3.80 7.57
C LEU A 235 -14.40 -2.66 7.19
N GLY A 236 -15.46 -2.97 6.46
CA GLY A 236 -16.48 -2.01 6.03
C GLY A 236 -17.78 -2.16 6.80
N PHE A 237 -18.29 -1.04 7.31
CA PHE A 237 -19.63 -0.92 7.93
C PHE A 237 -20.48 0.00 7.05
N VAL A 238 -21.77 -0.31 6.87
CA VAL A 238 -22.67 0.46 5.99
C VAL A 238 -23.88 0.95 6.78
N GLY A 239 -24.07 2.26 6.85
CA GLY A 239 -25.13 2.90 7.64
C GLY A 239 -24.95 2.83 9.16
N ASP A 240 -24.31 1.77 9.68
CA ASP A 240 -24.07 1.55 11.10
C ASP A 240 -22.72 2.11 11.58
N ASP A 241 -22.66 2.42 12.86
CA ASP A 241 -21.45 2.80 13.59
C ASP A 241 -20.52 1.59 13.79
N LEU A 242 -19.21 1.84 13.91
CA LEU A 242 -18.30 0.85 14.47
C LEU A 242 -18.46 0.86 16.00
N VAL A 243 -18.70 -0.29 16.60
CA VAL A 243 -18.50 -0.53 18.04
C VAL A 243 -17.70 -1.82 18.21
N ALA A 244 -16.38 -1.68 18.33
CA ALA A 244 -15.45 -2.80 18.53
C ALA A 244 -15.15 -2.98 20.01
N ASN A 245 -15.39 -4.18 20.52
CA ASN A 245 -15.04 -4.60 21.87
C ASN A 245 -13.84 -5.54 21.80
N LEU A 246 -12.74 -5.16 22.43
CA LEU A 246 -11.51 -5.92 22.52
C LEU A 246 -11.36 -6.40 23.96
N GLN A 247 -11.13 -7.70 24.14
CA GLN A 247 -10.74 -8.29 25.42
C GLN A 247 -9.26 -8.63 25.35
N LEU A 248 -8.53 -8.22 26.38
CA LEU A 248 -7.14 -8.52 26.56
C LEU A 248 -6.96 -9.83 27.35
N GLU A 249 -5.89 -10.57 27.11
CA GLU A 249 -5.56 -11.82 27.80
C GLU A 249 -5.45 -11.63 29.32
N SER A 250 -4.82 -10.52 29.74
CA SER A 250 -4.62 -10.13 31.13
C SER A 250 -4.78 -8.63 31.35
N MET A 251 -4.90 -8.24 32.62
CA MET A 251 -4.81 -6.82 33.02
C MET A 251 -3.48 -6.24 32.54
N THR A 252 -3.53 -5.20 31.72
CA THR A 252 -2.38 -4.67 31.01
C THR A 252 -2.36 -3.15 31.11
N GLN A 253 -1.22 -2.59 31.52
CA GLN A 253 -1.00 -1.14 31.44
C GLN A 253 -0.68 -0.76 30.00
N LEU A 254 -1.50 0.12 29.44
CA LEU A 254 -1.39 0.57 28.06
C LEU A 254 -0.78 1.97 28.04
N LYS A 255 -0.03 2.27 26.97
CA LYS A 255 0.55 3.59 26.69
C LYS A 255 -0.32 4.34 25.70
N SER A 256 -0.64 3.70 24.57
CA SER A 256 -1.42 4.34 23.51
C SER A 256 -2.26 3.35 22.70
N LEU A 257 -3.30 3.88 22.06
CA LEU A 257 -4.07 3.21 21.02
C LEU A 257 -4.18 4.10 19.79
N HIS A 258 -3.98 3.50 18.62
CA HIS A 258 -4.10 4.15 17.33
C HIS A 258 -5.05 3.37 16.43
N ILE A 259 -6.00 4.05 15.79
CA ILE A 259 -6.97 3.43 14.88
C ILE A 259 -7.06 4.25 13.60
N SER A 260 -7.09 3.56 12.46
CA SER A 260 -7.00 4.17 11.14
C SER A 260 -8.28 3.99 10.34
N PHE A 261 -8.60 5.02 9.55
CA PHE A 261 -9.81 5.08 8.73
C PHE A 261 -9.46 5.54 7.33
N LEU A 262 -10.29 5.16 6.37
CA LEU A 262 -10.23 5.61 4.98
C LEU A 262 -11.39 6.57 4.68
N GLU A 263 -11.13 7.54 3.83
CA GLU A 263 -12.16 8.33 3.15
C GLU A 263 -11.97 8.24 1.64
N SER A 264 -13.08 8.05 0.93
CA SER A 264 -13.20 8.19 -0.53
C SER A 264 -14.65 8.58 -0.79
N GLN A 265 -14.91 9.89 -0.77
CA GLN A 265 -16.28 10.43 -0.76
C GLN A 265 -17.04 10.03 -2.04
N THR A 266 -16.35 9.95 -3.19
CA THR A 266 -16.92 9.47 -4.47
C THR A 266 -17.39 8.01 -4.42
N SER A 267 -16.79 7.21 -3.52
CA SER A 267 -17.18 5.83 -3.22
C SER A 267 -18.09 5.70 -1.99
N TRP A 268 -18.61 6.83 -1.50
CA TRP A 268 -19.51 6.93 -0.35
C TRP A 268 -18.85 6.51 0.98
N ILE A 269 -17.51 6.50 1.02
CA ILE A 269 -16.71 6.15 2.19
C ILE A 269 -16.30 7.45 2.89
N PHE A 270 -16.69 7.61 4.15
CA PHE A 270 -16.42 8.81 4.93
C PHE A 270 -15.63 8.49 6.19
N PHE A 271 -14.83 9.45 6.64
CA PHE A 271 -14.31 9.40 8.00
C PHE A 271 -15.46 9.38 9.03
N PRO A 272 -15.27 8.73 10.19
CA PRO A 272 -16.24 8.81 11.26
C PRO A 272 -16.32 10.24 11.80
N THR A 273 -17.52 10.68 12.18
CA THR A 273 -17.73 12.04 12.69
C THR A 273 -17.21 12.22 14.12
N GLU A 274 -17.13 11.12 14.85
CA GLU A 274 -16.67 11.03 16.23
C GLU A 274 -16.01 9.68 16.45
N ILE A 275 -14.89 9.66 17.17
CA ILE A 275 -14.23 8.44 17.62
C ILE A 275 -14.06 8.55 19.13
N LYS A 276 -14.49 7.53 19.86
CA LYS A 276 -14.39 7.46 21.32
C LYS A 276 -13.75 6.14 21.71
N VAL A 277 -12.79 6.21 22.63
CA VAL A 277 -12.15 5.04 23.23
C VAL A 277 -12.50 5.01 24.71
N GLU A 278 -12.95 3.86 25.17
CA GLU A 278 -13.19 3.55 26.58
C GLU A 278 -12.44 2.29 26.98
N ALA A 279 -12.10 2.18 28.27
CA ALA A 279 -11.45 1.00 28.81
C ALA A 279 -12.03 0.61 30.18
N SER A 280 -11.94 -0.68 30.50
CA SER A 280 -12.53 -1.29 31.69
C SER A 280 -11.63 -2.40 32.24
N GLU A 281 -11.68 -2.57 33.55
CA GLU A 281 -11.04 -3.68 34.26
C GLU A 281 -11.93 -4.93 34.30
N ASP A 282 -13.25 -4.74 34.34
CA ASP A 282 -14.25 -5.80 34.60
C ASP A 282 -15.16 -6.12 33.39
N GLY A 283 -15.13 -5.30 32.35
CA GLY A 283 -15.94 -5.44 31.14
C GLY A 283 -17.38 -4.95 31.30
N VAL A 284 -17.70 -4.32 32.44
CA VAL A 284 -19.03 -3.80 32.77
C VAL A 284 -18.97 -2.29 32.94
N HIS A 285 -18.01 -1.79 33.73
CA HIS A 285 -17.84 -0.37 34.03
C HIS A 285 -16.70 0.20 33.19
N TYR A 286 -17.03 1.08 32.26
CA TYR A 286 -16.08 1.68 31.33
C TYR A 286 -15.75 3.12 31.73
N SER A 287 -14.45 3.44 31.65
CA SER A 287 -13.92 4.80 31.78
C SER A 287 -13.55 5.33 30.40
N THR A 288 -13.81 6.61 30.13
CA THR A 288 -13.43 7.25 28.86
C THR A 288 -11.95 7.56 28.85
N ILE A 289 -11.23 7.00 27.87
CA ILE A 289 -9.81 7.28 27.61
C ILE A 289 -9.68 8.56 26.79
N GLY A 290 -10.52 8.73 25.77
CA GLY A 290 -10.53 9.95 25.00
C GLY A 290 -11.58 9.97 23.90
N LYS A 291 -11.72 11.14 23.29
CA LYS A 291 -12.65 11.39 22.20
C LYS A 291 -12.02 12.34 21.18
N VAL A 292 -12.18 12.01 19.91
CA VAL A 292 -11.76 12.82 18.77
C VAL A 292 -13.00 13.12 17.92
N ASN A 293 -13.17 14.38 17.53
CA ASN A 293 -14.25 14.78 16.62
C ASN A 293 -13.65 15.16 15.26
N TRP A 294 -14.15 14.54 14.20
CA TRP A 294 -13.80 14.87 12.82
C TRP A 294 -15.07 15.33 12.10
N PRO A 295 -15.38 16.64 12.11
CA PRO A 295 -16.62 17.11 11.51
C PRO A 295 -16.64 16.78 10.01
N LEU A 296 -17.80 16.36 9.53
CA LEU A 296 -18.04 16.10 8.10
C LEU A 296 -17.70 17.35 7.29
N LYS A 297 -16.88 17.17 6.25
CA LYS A 297 -16.52 18.21 5.30
C LYS A 297 -16.67 17.65 3.90
N GLN A 298 -17.12 18.51 2.98
CA GLN A 298 -16.97 18.22 1.57
C GLN A 298 -15.49 18.41 1.22
N ASP A 299 -14.85 17.34 0.76
CA ASP A 299 -13.46 17.37 0.32
C ASP A 299 -13.41 17.02 -1.17
N GLU A 300 -12.57 17.71 -1.93
CA GLU A 300 -12.35 17.44 -3.36
C GLU A 300 -11.21 16.43 -3.57
N ALA A 301 -10.48 16.05 -2.51
CA ALA A 301 -9.49 15.00 -2.55
C ALA A 301 -10.13 13.62 -2.81
N ASP A 302 -9.47 12.82 -3.65
CA ASP A 302 -10.02 11.55 -4.15
C ASP A 302 -10.08 10.46 -3.07
N VAL A 303 -8.97 10.25 -2.35
CA VAL A 303 -8.81 9.25 -1.29
C VAL A 303 -7.87 9.77 -0.21
N GLN A 304 -8.22 9.59 1.06
CA GLN A 304 -7.37 9.94 2.19
C GLN A 304 -7.39 8.86 3.28
N ARG A 305 -6.29 8.74 4.02
CA ARG A 305 -6.22 7.95 5.25
C ARG A 305 -5.94 8.84 6.44
N LYS A 306 -6.58 8.53 7.57
CA LYS A 306 -6.40 9.31 8.80
C LYS A 306 -6.37 8.38 10.01
N THR A 307 -5.51 8.70 10.97
CA THR A 307 -5.34 7.94 12.20
C THR A 307 -5.75 8.79 13.40
N ALA A 308 -6.58 8.24 14.28
CA ALA A 308 -6.84 8.79 15.60
C ALA A 308 -5.93 8.11 16.64
N SER A 309 -5.38 8.91 17.54
CA SER A 309 -4.42 8.47 18.56
C SER A 309 -4.93 8.85 19.95
N PHE A 310 -4.83 7.91 20.89
CA PHE A 310 -5.29 8.05 22.26
C PHE A 310 -4.16 7.64 23.20
N GLN A 311 -3.91 8.44 24.24
CA GLN A 311 -2.95 8.12 25.29
C GLN A 311 -3.71 7.55 26.49
N PHE A 312 -3.17 6.50 27.09
CA PHE A 312 -3.77 5.83 28.23
C PHE A 312 -3.17 6.37 29.54
N PRO A 313 -3.95 6.36 30.63
CA PRO A 313 -3.41 6.63 31.97
C PRO A 313 -2.58 5.44 32.46
N ASP A 314 -1.80 5.68 33.52
CA ASP A 314 -1.04 4.65 34.23
C ASP A 314 -1.96 3.76 35.09
N THR A 315 -2.90 3.09 34.45
CA THR A 315 -3.86 2.16 35.07
C THR A 315 -4.02 0.95 34.16
N PRO A 316 -3.88 -0.28 34.68
CA PRO A 316 -4.10 -1.48 33.89
C PRO A 316 -5.57 -1.67 33.51
N PHE A 317 -5.84 -2.13 32.29
CA PHE A 317 -7.18 -2.49 31.81
C PHE A 317 -7.19 -3.90 31.22
N LYS A 318 -8.36 -4.52 31.15
CA LYS A 318 -8.57 -5.81 30.47
C LYS A 318 -9.50 -5.70 29.26
N TYR A 319 -10.34 -4.67 29.19
CA TYR A 319 -11.28 -4.50 28.09
C TYR A 319 -11.16 -3.11 27.50
N ILE A 320 -11.24 -3.03 26.18
CA ILE A 320 -11.22 -1.78 25.43
C ILE A 320 -12.46 -1.77 24.55
N ARG A 321 -13.14 -0.62 24.47
CA ARG A 321 -14.21 -0.38 23.51
C ARG A 321 -13.85 0.81 22.63
N VAL A 322 -13.84 0.60 21.32
CA VAL A 322 -13.65 1.65 20.33
C VAL A 322 -14.96 1.87 19.59
N MET A 323 -15.47 3.09 19.67
CA MET A 323 -16.68 3.51 18.96
C MET A 323 -16.32 4.55 17.92
N ALA A 324 -16.78 4.37 16.69
CA ALA A 324 -16.63 5.36 15.64
C ALA A 324 -17.98 5.60 14.94
N ARG A 325 -18.46 6.84 15.00
CA ARG A 325 -19.78 7.23 14.49
C ARG A 325 -19.75 7.41 12.98
N ASN A 326 -20.50 6.58 12.27
CA ASN A 326 -20.72 6.70 10.85
C ASN A 326 -21.49 7.99 10.54
N VAL A 327 -21.28 8.56 9.35
CA VAL A 327 -22.12 9.65 8.84
C VAL A 327 -23.58 9.19 8.69
N GLY A 328 -23.78 7.88 8.52
CA GLY A 328 -25.09 7.24 8.41
C GLY A 328 -25.61 7.31 6.99
N GLU A 329 -25.92 8.51 6.52
CA GLU A 329 -26.42 8.76 5.17
C GLU A 329 -25.61 9.81 4.43
N ASN A 330 -25.50 9.63 3.11
CA ASN A 330 -24.80 10.54 2.22
C ASN A 330 -25.39 11.96 2.34
N PRO A 331 -24.55 13.00 2.53
CA PRO A 331 -25.01 14.36 2.69
C PRO A 331 -25.64 14.91 1.40
N ALA A 332 -26.39 16.01 1.53
CA ALA A 332 -27.14 16.62 0.42
C ALA A 332 -26.29 17.01 -0.80
N TRP A 333 -25.00 17.30 -0.60
CA TRP A 333 -24.07 17.68 -1.67
C TRP A 333 -23.43 16.48 -2.38
N HIS A 334 -23.60 15.27 -1.87
CA HIS A 334 -23.05 14.07 -2.47
C HIS A 334 -23.84 13.65 -3.72
N VAL A 335 -23.25 12.90 -4.65
CA VAL A 335 -23.91 12.48 -5.90
C VAL A 335 -25.07 11.50 -5.70
N SER A 336 -25.21 10.95 -4.51
CA SER A 336 -26.30 10.05 -4.12
C SER A 336 -26.79 10.36 -2.70
N PRO A 337 -27.46 11.50 -2.48
CA PRO A 337 -27.93 11.92 -1.15
C PRO A 337 -28.88 10.92 -0.50
N GLY A 338 -28.81 10.75 0.82
CA GLY A 338 -29.69 9.88 1.61
C GLY A 338 -29.39 8.38 1.50
N ALA A 339 -28.50 7.96 0.60
CA ALA A 339 -28.05 6.58 0.55
C ALA A 339 -27.06 6.30 1.71
N PRO A 340 -27.01 5.08 2.25
CA PRO A 340 -26.19 4.79 3.43
C PRO A 340 -24.69 4.92 3.12
N CYS A 341 -23.94 5.50 4.08
CA CYS A 341 -22.51 5.70 3.99
C CYS A 341 -21.70 4.48 4.43
N TRP A 342 -20.54 4.32 3.82
CA TRP A 342 -19.52 3.38 4.26
C TRP A 342 -18.61 4.02 5.32
N LEU A 343 -18.29 3.22 6.34
CA LEU A 343 -17.21 3.48 7.30
C LEU A 343 -16.18 2.36 7.14
N PHE A 344 -14.96 2.71 6.74
CA PHE A 344 -13.86 1.77 6.56
C PHE A 344 -12.82 1.98 7.65
N VAL A 345 -12.49 0.89 8.34
CA VAL A 345 -11.53 0.87 9.44
C VAL A 345 -10.50 -0.23 9.20
N ASP A 346 -9.24 0.11 9.44
CA ASP A 346 -8.13 -0.84 9.55
C ASP A 346 -7.47 -0.69 10.92
N GLU A 347 -6.75 -1.74 11.31
CA GLU A 347 -5.74 -1.78 12.38
C GLU A 347 -5.96 -0.89 13.63
N ILE A 348 -6.36 -1.52 14.73
CA ILE A 348 -6.25 -0.99 16.10
C ILE A 348 -4.89 -1.40 16.66
N ARG A 349 -3.94 -0.45 16.64
CA ARG A 349 -2.59 -0.63 17.17
C ARG A 349 -2.57 -0.22 18.63
N ILE A 350 -2.08 -1.08 19.51
CA ILE A 350 -2.06 -0.82 20.95
C ILE A 350 -0.63 -1.02 21.47
N GLU A 351 -0.09 0.00 22.13
CA GLU A 351 1.22 -0.04 22.79
C GLU A 351 1.03 -0.25 24.29
N LYS A 352 1.83 -1.15 24.89
CA LYS A 352 1.93 -1.28 26.35
C LYS A 352 2.81 -0.17 26.93
N ALA A 353 2.60 0.15 28.20
CA ALA A 353 3.59 0.90 28.96
C ALA A 353 4.80 -0.02 29.25
N GLU A 354 6.01 0.53 29.15
CA GLU A 354 7.27 -0.17 29.46
C GLU A 354 7.42 -0.47 30.95
#